data_AF-A0A661K1R4-F1
#
_entry.id   AF-A0A661K1R4-F1
#
_cell.length_a   1.000
_cell.length_b   1.000
_cell.length_c   1.000
_cell.angle_alpha   90.00
_cell.angle_beta   90.00
_cell.angle_gamma   90.00
#
_symmetry.space_group_name_H-M   'P 1'
#
loop_
_entity.id
_entity.type
_entity.pdbx_description
1 polymer ?
#
loop_
_entity_poly.entity_id
_entity_poly.type
_entity_poly.pdbx_seq_one_letter_code
_entity_poly.pdbx_strand_id
1 'polypeptide(L)'
;VLRGIPGLELLEFSRSRELSLCCEGGGGRMWVEGTGQGPRNSELRVQEAEAMGAEVIATACPFCLLNLEDAVKTTGLEGKVQVKDILELLAEALQMEV
;
A
#
# COMPACT_ATOMS: atom_id res chain seq x y z
N VAL A 1 -10.72 -4.73 11.90
CA VAL A 1 -9.54 -5.63 11.86
C VAL A 1 -8.31 -4.93 12.43
N LEU A 2 -7.63 -4.04 11.68
CA LEU A 2 -6.35 -3.44 12.12
C LEU A 2 -6.39 -2.73 13.49
N ARG A 3 -7.45 -1.99 13.81
CA ARG A 3 -7.62 -1.37 15.15
C ARG A 3 -7.62 -2.34 16.33
N GLY A 4 -7.83 -3.63 16.07
CA GLY A 4 -7.81 -4.68 17.09
C GLY A 4 -6.40 -5.23 17.39
N ILE A 5 -5.38 -4.83 16.63
CA ILE A 5 -4.00 -5.27 16.82
C ILE A 5 -3.30 -4.31 17.80
N PRO A 6 -2.90 -4.75 19.01
CA PRO A 6 -2.20 -3.89 19.97
C PRO A 6 -0.86 -3.41 19.43
N GLY A 7 -0.51 -2.14 19.69
CA GLY A 7 0.78 -1.56 19.28
C GLY A 7 0.84 -1.04 17.85
N LEU A 8 -0.21 -1.26 17.03
CA LEU A 8 -0.30 -0.70 15.69
C LEU A 8 -0.75 0.76 15.72
N GLU A 9 0.01 1.65 15.11
CA GLU A 9 -0.40 3.04 14.83
C GLU A 9 -1.00 3.14 13.42
N LEU A 10 -2.21 3.71 13.31
CA LEU A 10 -2.86 3.93 12.02
C LEU A 10 -2.70 5.39 11.61
N LEU A 11 -2.00 5.59 10.49
CA LEU A 11 -1.82 6.89 9.87
C LEU A 11 -2.94 7.14 8.86
N GLU A 12 -3.55 8.33 8.91
CA GLU A 12 -4.59 8.74 7.97
C GLU A 12 -4.00 9.70 6.95
N PHE A 13 -4.09 9.34 5.66
CA PHE A 13 -3.56 10.17 4.58
C PHE A 13 -4.43 11.42 4.41
N SER A 14 -3.84 12.49 3.86
CA SER A 14 -4.59 13.73 3.54
C SER A 14 -5.75 13.46 2.57
N ARG A 15 -5.53 12.55 1.61
CA ARG A 15 -6.54 12.03 0.68
C ARG A 15 -7.07 10.71 1.19
N SER A 16 -8.19 10.76 1.91
CA SER A 16 -8.82 9.56 2.45
C SER A 16 -10.31 9.49 2.14
N ARG A 17 -10.91 8.33 2.40
CA ARG A 17 -12.34 8.04 2.18
C ARG A 17 -12.75 8.33 0.73
N GLU A 18 -13.71 9.21 0.49
CA GLU A 18 -14.20 9.59 -0.83
C GLU A 18 -13.15 10.28 -1.71
N LEU A 19 -12.06 10.79 -1.11
CA LEU A 19 -10.94 11.40 -1.81
C LEU A 19 -9.76 10.43 -1.99
N SER A 20 -9.89 9.18 -1.55
CA SER A 20 -8.83 8.18 -1.64
C SER A 20 -8.44 7.91 -3.09
N LEU A 21 -7.15 7.68 -3.31
CA LEU A 21 -6.64 7.26 -4.61
C LEU A 21 -6.68 5.74 -4.80
N CYS A 22 -6.99 5.34 -6.04
CA CYS A 22 -6.84 3.97 -6.52
C CYS A 22 -5.35 3.63 -6.74
N CYS A 23 -4.95 2.39 -6.48
CA CYS A 23 -3.60 1.92 -6.77
C CYS A 23 -3.32 1.72 -8.27
N GLU A 24 -4.34 1.72 -9.13
CA GLU A 24 -4.25 1.40 -10.57
C GLU A 24 -3.90 -0.05 -10.92
N GLY A 25 -4.05 -1.00 -9.98
CA GLY A 25 -3.88 -2.43 -10.30
C GLY A 25 -5.08 -3.04 -11.04
N GLY A 26 -6.29 -2.53 -10.80
CA GLY A 26 -7.54 -3.07 -11.35
C GLY A 26 -7.89 -2.60 -12.77
N GLY A 27 -8.90 -3.23 -13.39
CA GLY A 27 -9.44 -2.78 -14.69
C GLY A 27 -8.47 -2.88 -15.87
N GLY A 28 -7.48 -3.78 -15.79
CA GLY A 28 -6.45 -3.96 -16.82
C GLY A 28 -5.30 -2.94 -16.75
N ARG A 29 -5.31 -2.02 -15.78
CA ARG A 29 -4.35 -0.91 -15.69
C ARG A 29 -2.93 -1.33 -15.30
N MET A 30 -2.75 -2.47 -14.63
CA MET A 30 -1.40 -3.01 -14.37
C MET A 30 -0.67 -3.47 -15.64
N TRP A 31 -1.41 -3.85 -16.70
CA TRP A 31 -0.87 -4.40 -17.95
C TRP A 31 -0.83 -3.39 -19.10
N VAL A 32 -1.50 -2.25 -18.94
CA VAL A 32 -1.63 -1.23 -19.97
C VAL A 32 -0.89 0.01 -19.49
N GLU A 33 -0.02 0.54 -20.34
CA GLU A 33 0.66 1.79 -20.06
C GLU A 33 -0.37 2.90 -19.80
N GLY A 34 -0.17 3.66 -18.72
CA GLY A 34 -1.00 4.82 -18.43
C GLY A 34 -0.91 5.84 -19.55
N THR A 35 -2.04 6.42 -19.95
CA THR A 35 -2.07 7.55 -20.90
C THR A 35 -1.83 8.90 -20.23
N GLY A 36 -1.72 8.91 -18.91
CA GLY A 36 -1.43 10.11 -18.12
C GLY A 36 0.05 10.48 -18.18
N GLN A 37 0.33 11.77 -18.05
CA GLN A 37 1.69 12.26 -17.83
C GLN A 37 1.94 12.34 -16.32
N GLY A 38 3.03 11.75 -15.84
CA GLY A 38 3.40 11.77 -14.42
C GLY A 38 3.54 10.37 -13.80
N PRO A 39 3.85 10.30 -12.50
CA PRO A 39 3.97 9.04 -11.78
C PRO A 39 2.62 8.29 -11.72
N ARG A 40 2.68 6.97 -11.59
CA ARG A 40 1.49 6.15 -11.37
C ARG A 40 0.89 6.48 -9.99
N ASN A 41 -0.42 6.26 -9.82
CA ASN A 41 -1.05 6.53 -8.53
C ASN A 41 -0.50 5.65 -7.41
N SER A 42 -0.05 4.43 -7.72
CA SER A 42 0.65 3.57 -6.76
C SER A 42 1.95 4.20 -6.26
N GLU A 43 2.75 4.79 -7.14
CA GLU A 43 4.00 5.50 -6.79
C GLU A 43 3.72 6.72 -5.90
N LEU A 44 2.71 7.51 -6.26
CA LEU A 44 2.26 8.63 -5.42
C LEU A 44 1.85 8.17 -4.02
N ARG A 45 1.11 7.05 -3.92
CA ARG A 45 0.65 6.50 -2.64
C ARG A 45 1.80 6.00 -1.79
N VAL A 46 2.82 5.39 -2.38
CA VAL A 46 4.01 4.94 -1.67
C VAL A 46 4.85 6.13 -1.17
N GLN A 47 5.02 7.17 -2.00
CA GLN A 47 5.72 8.39 -1.59
C GLN A 47 4.99 9.15 -0.46
N GLU A 48 3.66 9.23 -0.52
CA GLU A 48 2.85 9.78 0.58
C GLU A 48 3.02 8.97 1.88
N ALA A 49 3.08 7.64 1.77
CA ALA A 49 3.31 6.76 2.92
C ALA A 49 4.67 7.06 3.57
N GLU A 50 5.73 7.12 2.76
CA GLU A 50 7.08 7.42 3.24
C GLU A 50 7.18 8.82 3.86
N ALA A 51 6.59 9.83 3.23
CA ALA A 51 6.58 11.20 3.75
C ALA A 51 5.87 11.33 5.11
N MET A 52 4.91 10.45 5.39
CA MET A 52 4.21 10.35 6.67
C MET A 52 4.94 9.48 7.71
N GLY A 53 6.03 8.81 7.33
CA GLY A 53 6.77 7.88 8.18
C GLY A 53 6.10 6.51 8.33
N ALA A 54 5.27 6.10 7.37
CA ALA A 54 4.65 4.78 7.39
C ALA A 54 5.68 3.68 7.09
N GLU A 55 5.79 2.69 7.97
CA GLU A 55 6.63 1.51 7.77
C GLU A 55 5.95 0.44 6.92
N VAL A 56 4.62 0.38 6.98
CA VAL A 56 3.79 -0.64 6.31
C VAL A 56 2.58 0.00 5.63
N ILE A 57 2.34 -0.35 4.38
CA ILE A 57 1.08 -0.14 3.67
C ILE A 57 0.28 -1.44 3.70
N ALA A 58 -0.85 -1.44 4.41
CA ALA A 58 -1.74 -2.60 4.52
C ALA A 58 -2.86 -2.54 3.47
N THR A 59 -3.16 -3.68 2.82
CA THR A 59 -4.25 -3.80 1.83
C THR A 59 -4.98 -5.13 1.97
N ALA A 60 -6.23 -5.21 1.51
CA ALA A 60 -7.00 -6.46 1.42
C ALA A 60 -7.25 -6.88 -0.04
N CYS A 61 -6.57 -6.23 -0.98
CA CYS A 61 -6.75 -6.41 -2.42
C CYS A 61 -5.44 -6.92 -3.04
N PRO A 62 -5.44 -8.13 -3.65
CA PRO A 62 -4.25 -8.69 -4.30
C PRO A 62 -3.68 -7.81 -5.42
N PHE A 63 -4.52 -7.09 -6.16
CA PHE A 63 -4.04 -6.15 -7.18
C PHE A 63 -3.35 -4.94 -6.57
N CYS A 64 -3.86 -4.43 -5.44
CA CYS A 64 -3.17 -3.36 -4.70
C CYS A 64 -1.84 -3.86 -4.15
N LEU A 65 -1.79 -5.07 -3.59
CA LEU A 65 -0.57 -5.64 -3.05
C LEU A 65 0.53 -5.64 -4.11
N LEU A 66 0.30 -6.31 -5.24
CA LEU A 66 1.27 -6.40 -6.34
C LEU A 66 1.66 -5.01 -6.89
N ASN A 67 0.69 -4.12 -7.11
CA ASN A 67 0.98 -2.83 -7.74
C ASN A 67 1.68 -1.84 -6.81
N LEU A 68 1.42 -1.93 -5.49
CA LEU A 68 2.11 -1.11 -4.50
C LEU A 68 3.50 -1.68 -4.21
N GLU A 69 3.69 -2.99 -4.21
CA GLU A 69 5.02 -3.60 -4.14
C GLU A 69 5.90 -3.19 -5.31
N ASP A 70 5.35 -3.21 -6.53
CA ASP A 70 6.05 -2.71 -7.71
C ASP A 70 6.42 -1.23 -7.54
N ALA A 71 5.47 -0.40 -7.08
CA ALA A 71 5.71 1.01 -6.81
C ALA A 71 6.77 1.28 -5.74
N VAL A 72 6.88 0.45 -4.69
CA VAL A 72 7.98 0.54 -3.71
C VAL A 72 9.33 0.37 -4.40
N LYS A 73 9.43 -0.53 -5.38
CA LYS A 73 10.64 -0.76 -6.16
C LYS A 73 10.92 0.38 -7.12
N THR A 74 9.94 0.80 -7.90
CA THR A 74 10.12 1.87 -8.91
C THR A 74 10.42 3.23 -8.27
N THR A 75 9.99 3.45 -7.03
CA THR A 75 10.30 4.68 -6.26
C THR A 75 11.59 4.58 -5.44
N GLY A 76 12.29 3.44 -5.43
CA GLY A 76 13.53 3.25 -4.69
C GLY A 76 13.37 3.23 -3.17
N LEU A 77 12.18 2.81 -2.69
CA LEU A 77 11.82 2.77 -1.26
C LEU A 77 11.87 1.33 -0.70
N GLU A 78 12.49 0.41 -1.42
CA GLU A 78 12.75 -0.95 -0.97
C GLU A 78 13.47 -0.94 0.40
N GLY A 79 12.94 -1.71 1.35
CA GLY A 79 13.47 -1.78 2.72
C GLY A 79 13.08 -0.63 3.64
N LYS A 80 12.42 0.43 3.12
CA LYS A 80 11.84 1.50 3.95
C LYS A 80 10.35 1.32 4.18
N VAL A 81 9.62 0.95 3.14
CA VAL A 81 8.17 0.72 3.18
C VAL A 81 7.89 -0.72 2.75
N GLN A 82 7.15 -1.46 3.58
CA GLN A 82 6.64 -2.78 3.23
C GLN A 82 5.18 -2.69 2.80
N VAL A 83 4.77 -3.51 1.85
CA VAL A 83 3.36 -3.69 1.52
C VAL A 83 2.94 -5.05 2.03
N LYS A 84 1.84 -5.14 2.77
CA LYS A 84 1.34 -6.39 3.34
C LYS A 84 -0.15 -6.55 3.12
N ASP A 85 -0.60 -7.79 2.96
CA ASP A 85 -2.01 -8.11 3.11
C ASP A 85 -2.43 -7.97 4.58
N ILE A 86 -3.68 -7.53 4.82
CA ILE A 86 -4.22 -7.43 6.18
C ILE A 86 -4.24 -8.78 6.92
N LEU A 87 -4.24 -9.90 6.20
CA LEU A 87 -4.18 -11.24 6.77
C LEU A 87 -2.78 -11.60 7.26
N GLU A 88 -1.72 -11.11 6.61
CA GLU A 88 -0.34 -11.27 7.11
C GLU A 88 -0.17 -10.55 8.45
N LEU A 89 -0.67 -9.32 8.55
CA LEU A 89 -0.66 -8.55 9.80
C LEU A 89 -1.48 -9.24 10.91
N LEU A 90 -2.61 -9.84 10.55
CA LEU A 90 -3.42 -10.60 11.50
C LEU A 90 -2.68 -11.86 11.97
N ALA A 91 -2.03 -12.58 11.06
CA ALA A 91 -1.26 -13.78 11.38
C ALA A 91 -0.06 -13.46 12.28
N GLU A 92 0.66 -12.38 12.00
CA GLU A 92 1.75 -11.86 12.85
C GLU A 92 1.24 -11.52 14.26
N ALA A 93 0.10 -10.84 14.36
CA ALA A 93 -0.50 -10.49 15.64
C ALA A 93 -0.96 -11.72 16.46
N LEU A 94 -1.32 -12.82 15.77
CA LEU A 94 -1.71 -14.09 16.37
C LEU A 94 -0.53 -15.07 16.55
N GLN A 95 0.69 -14.65 16.20
CA GLN A 95 1.89 -15.50 16.23
C GLN A 95 1.72 -16.81 15.42
N MET A 96 1.03 -16.71 14.29
CA MET A 96 0.85 -17.81 13.35
C MET A 96 2.05 -17.86 12.40
N GLU A 97 2.55 -19.07 12.10
CA GLU A 97 3.48 -19.27 11.00
C GLU A 97 2.70 -19.24 9.68
N VAL A 98 3.08 -18.34 8.76
CA VAL A 98 2.52 -18.18 7.41
C VAL A 98 3.53 -18.63 6.37
#